data_AF-A0A562VBZ1-F1
#
_entry.id   AF-A0A562VBZ1-F1
#
_cell.length_a   1.000
_cell.length_b   1.000
_cell.length_c   1.000
_cell.angle_alpha   90.00
_cell.angle_beta   90.00
_cell.angle_gamma   90.00
#
_symmetry.space_group_name_H-M   'P 1'
#
loop_
_entity.id
_entity.type
_entity.pdbx_description
1 polymer ?
#
loop_
_entity_poly.entity_id
_entity_poly.type
_entity_poly.pdbx_seq_one_letter_code
_entity_poly.pdbx_strand_id
1 'polypeptide(L)'
;MDFLNVDTGSVATGSTQITETATVARALIAKLDGYLGDTRWMGQAAEACQGSIAAYQDFSLKLNQVLDNLGVDVGTAGVEHDENDTVQSAGFNQASAAIA
;
A
#
# COMPACT_ATOMS: atom_id res chain seq x y z
N MET A 1 31.21 -2.01 8.95
CA MET A 1 30.03 -1.91 9.83
C MET A 1 28.96 -1.24 8.99
N ASP A 2 28.21 -2.03 8.22
CA ASP A 2 27.28 -1.57 7.17
C ASP A 2 25.90 -2.23 7.36
N PHE A 3 25.47 -2.30 8.63
CA PHE A 3 24.22 -2.96 9.01
C PHE A 3 23.00 -2.03 8.89
N LEU A 4 23.20 -0.72 8.86
CA LEU A 4 22.12 0.26 8.73
C LEU A 4 21.63 0.35 7.27
N ASN A 5 22.53 0.31 6.29
CA ASN A 5 22.20 0.54 4.88
C ASN A 5 21.46 -0.63 4.20
N VAL A 6 21.47 -1.83 4.81
CA VAL A 6 20.79 -3.02 4.26
C VAL A 6 19.29 -3.02 4.59
N ASP A 7 18.90 -2.40 5.72
CA ASP A 7 17.48 -2.35 6.13
C ASP A 7 16.71 -1.24 5.40
N THR A 8 17.38 -0.11 5.11
CA THR A 8 16.81 1.06 4.41
C THR A 8 16.31 0.71 3.01
N GLY A 9 17.10 -0.05 2.26
CA GLY A 9 16.74 -0.53 0.93
C GLY A 9 15.56 -1.50 0.97
N SER A 10 15.39 -2.26 2.06
CA SER A 10 14.31 -3.25 2.18
C SER A 10 12.95 -2.60 2.45
N VAL A 11 12.91 -1.59 3.32
CA VAL A 11 11.68 -0.85 3.68
C VAL A 11 11.20 0.02 2.52
N ALA A 12 12.10 0.77 1.87
CA ALA A 12 11.75 1.59 0.70
C ALA A 12 11.30 0.74 -0.50
N THR A 13 11.95 -0.41 -0.72
CA THR A 13 11.53 -1.35 -1.77
C THR A 13 10.19 -2.00 -1.44
N GLY A 14 9.97 -2.42 -0.19
CA GLY A 14 8.70 -2.97 0.27
C GLY A 14 7.54 -1.96 0.16
N SER A 15 7.77 -0.70 0.54
CA SER A 15 6.85 0.42 0.38
C SER A 15 6.42 0.63 -1.08
N THR A 16 7.39 0.61 -1.98
CA THR A 16 7.15 0.75 -3.42
C THR A 16 6.30 -0.41 -3.95
N GLN A 17 6.66 -1.65 -3.61
CA GLN A 17 5.92 -2.85 -4.02
C GLN A 17 4.48 -2.88 -3.48
N ILE A 18 4.27 -2.40 -2.26
CA ILE A 18 2.95 -2.26 -1.65
C ILE A 18 2.11 -1.24 -2.42
N THR A 19 2.69 -0.09 -2.76
CA THR A 19 2.02 0.98 -3.51
C THR A 19 1.65 0.53 -4.93
N GLU A 20 2.55 -0.18 -5.60
CA GLU A 20 2.30 -0.78 -6.92
C GLU A 20 1.16 -1.81 -6.85
N THR A 21 1.20 -2.70 -5.86
CA THR A 21 0.15 -3.71 -5.64
C THR A 21 -1.20 -3.06 -5.37
N ALA A 22 -1.24 -2.01 -4.54
CA ALA A 22 -2.44 -1.23 -4.26
C ALA A 22 -3.02 -0.59 -5.53
N THR A 23 -2.15 -0.09 -6.41
CA THR A 23 -2.54 0.49 -7.70
C THR A 23 -3.16 -0.55 -8.62
N VAL A 24 -2.55 -1.74 -8.72
CA VAL A 24 -3.08 -2.86 -9.51
C VAL A 24 -4.44 -3.33 -8.96
N ALA A 25 -4.58 -3.44 -7.64
CA ALA A 25 -5.83 -3.81 -7.00
C ALA A 25 -6.96 -2.82 -7.31
N ARG A 26 -6.70 -1.50 -7.20
CA ARG A 26 -7.67 -0.46 -7.57
C ARG A 26 -8.05 -0.52 -9.05
N ALA A 27 -7.10 -0.77 -9.94
CA ALA A 27 -7.37 -0.93 -11.36
C ALA A 27 -8.25 -2.17 -11.66
N LEU A 28 -8.08 -3.25 -10.91
CA LEU A 28 -8.92 -4.45 -11.03
C LEU A 28 -10.36 -4.17 -10.56
N ILE A 29 -10.52 -3.47 -9.43
CA ILE A 29 -11.83 -3.04 -8.93
C ILE A 29 -12.54 -2.21 -10.02
N ALA A 30 -11.90 -1.17 -10.54
CA ALA A 30 -12.50 -0.30 -11.56
C ALA A 30 -12.91 -1.06 -12.84
N LYS A 31 -12.13 -2.08 -13.26
CA LYS A 31 -12.51 -2.95 -14.39
C LYS A 31 -13.76 -3.78 -14.10
N LEU A 32 -13.83 -4.37 -12.91
CA LEU A 32 -15.00 -5.15 -12.48
C LEU A 32 -16.25 -4.27 -12.36
N ASP A 33 -16.13 -3.07 -11.80
CA ASP A 33 -17.21 -2.09 -11.75
C ASP A 33 -17.73 -1.76 -13.16
N GLY A 34 -16.82 -1.54 -14.11
CA GLY A 34 -17.16 -1.32 -15.52
C GLY A 34 -17.93 -2.50 -16.12
N TYR A 35 -17.42 -3.73 -15.97
CA TYR A 35 -18.11 -4.92 -16.47
C TYR A 35 -19.50 -5.11 -15.84
N LEU A 36 -19.65 -4.87 -14.55
CA LEU A 36 -20.94 -4.99 -13.86
C LEU A 36 -21.92 -3.91 -14.29
N GLY A 37 -21.46 -2.68 -14.53
CA GLY A 37 -22.28 -1.58 -15.05
C GLY A 37 -22.78 -1.81 -16.48
N ASP A 38 -21.97 -2.43 -17.33
CA ASP A 38 -22.31 -2.73 -18.73
C ASP A 38 -23.20 -3.97 -18.88
N THR A 39 -23.20 -4.87 -17.89
CA THR A 39 -23.91 -6.15 -18.01
C THR A 39 -25.40 -6.00 -17.69
N ARG A 40 -26.25 -6.22 -18.71
CA ARG A 40 -27.71 -6.31 -18.53
C ARG A 40 -28.14 -7.74 -18.18
N TRP A 41 -28.31 -8.01 -16.91
CA TRP A 41 -28.91 -9.26 -16.43
C TRP A 41 -30.45 -9.19 -16.51
N MET A 42 -31.11 -10.24 -17.00
CA MET A 42 -32.58 -10.34 -17.07
C MET A 42 -33.07 -11.64 -16.42
N GLY A 43 -34.23 -11.59 -15.75
CA GLY A 43 -34.87 -12.76 -15.12
C GLY A 43 -34.15 -13.29 -13.87
N GLN A 44 -34.29 -14.58 -13.57
CA GLN A 44 -33.70 -15.22 -12.38
C GLN A 44 -32.16 -15.13 -12.30
N ALA A 45 -31.49 -14.95 -13.44
CA ALA A 45 -30.05 -14.68 -13.48
C ALA A 45 -29.69 -13.31 -12.86
N ALA A 46 -30.56 -12.31 -12.96
CA ALA A 46 -30.37 -11.02 -12.32
C ALA A 46 -30.47 -11.10 -10.80
N GLU A 47 -31.45 -11.85 -10.28
CA GLU A 47 -31.59 -12.09 -8.84
C GLU A 47 -30.40 -12.90 -8.28
N ALA A 48 -29.94 -13.92 -9.00
CA ALA A 48 -28.77 -14.70 -8.59
C ALA A 48 -27.47 -13.86 -8.61
N CYS A 49 -27.33 -12.93 -9.56
CA CYS A 49 -26.18 -12.02 -9.63
C CYS A 49 -26.24 -10.87 -8.63
N GLN A 50 -27.42 -10.44 -8.19
CA GLN A 50 -27.56 -9.34 -7.22
C GLN A 50 -26.81 -9.61 -5.90
N GLY A 51 -26.92 -10.83 -5.36
CA GLY A 51 -26.20 -11.19 -4.14
C GLY A 51 -24.68 -11.14 -4.31
N SER A 52 -24.18 -11.66 -5.43
CA SER A 52 -22.75 -11.63 -5.75
C SER A 52 -22.23 -10.21 -6.01
N ILE A 53 -23.03 -9.35 -6.64
CA ILE A 53 -22.70 -7.93 -6.88
C ILE A 53 -22.62 -7.19 -5.54
N ALA A 54 -23.60 -7.38 -4.64
CA ALA A 54 -23.58 -6.75 -3.33
C ALA A 54 -22.38 -7.19 -2.49
N ALA A 55 -22.05 -8.49 -2.50
CA ALA A 55 -20.86 -9.00 -1.81
C ALA A 55 -19.56 -8.43 -2.40
N TYR A 56 -19.47 -8.30 -3.72
CA TYR A 56 -18.33 -7.66 -4.39
C TYR A 56 -18.21 -6.17 -4.02
N GLN A 57 -19.32 -5.43 -3.98
CA GLN A 57 -19.31 -4.00 -3.59
C GLN A 57 -18.84 -3.82 -2.14
N ASP A 58 -19.31 -4.66 -1.22
CA ASP A 58 -18.83 -4.65 0.17
C ASP A 58 -17.34 -5.00 0.27
N PHE A 59 -16.89 -6.02 -0.47
CA PHE A 59 -15.49 -6.43 -0.47
C PHE A 59 -14.56 -5.36 -1.08
N SER A 60 -14.96 -4.74 -2.19
CA SER A 60 -14.17 -3.69 -2.84
C SER A 60 -14.04 -2.44 -1.96
N LEU A 61 -15.10 -2.07 -1.22
CA LEU A 61 -15.04 -1.00 -0.23
C LEU A 61 -14.02 -1.32 0.88
N LYS A 62 -14.12 -2.50 1.48
CA LYS A 62 -13.19 -2.95 2.53
C LYS A 62 -11.75 -3.01 2.03
N LEU A 63 -11.55 -3.51 0.81
CA LEU A 63 -10.23 -3.56 0.19
C LEU A 63 -9.66 -2.16 -0.01
N ASN A 64 -10.44 -1.20 -0.53
CA ASN A 64 -9.98 0.19 -0.65
C ASN A 64 -9.59 0.79 0.70
N GLN A 65 -10.38 0.57 1.75
CA GLN A 65 -10.04 1.04 3.11
C GLN A 65 -8.71 0.45 3.61
N VAL A 66 -8.49 -0.84 3.39
CA VAL A 66 -7.22 -1.50 3.76
C VAL A 66 -6.06 -0.91 2.97
N LEU A 67 -6.23 -0.67 1.66
CA LEU A 67 -5.19 -0.09 0.81
C LEU A 67 -4.87 1.36 1.18
N ASP A 68 -5.86 2.14 1.65
CA ASP A 68 -5.67 3.51 2.12
C ASP A 68 -4.90 3.53 3.45
N ASN A 69 -5.31 2.69 4.41
CA ASN A 69 -4.60 2.54 5.69
C ASN A 69 -3.16 2.08 5.47
N LEU A 70 -2.96 1.08 4.61
CA LEU A 70 -1.64 0.57 4.27
C LEU A 70 -0.75 1.65 3.64
N GLY A 71 -1.32 2.52 2.80
CA GLY A 71 -0.59 3.67 2.25
C GLY A 71 -0.14 4.67 3.33
N VAL A 72 -0.96 4.90 4.35
CA VAL A 72 -0.62 5.77 5.49
C VAL A 72 0.47 5.14 6.37
N ASP A 73 0.33 3.85 6.70
CA ASP A 73 1.29 3.13 7.53
C ASP A 73 2.67 3.08 6.88
N VAL A 74 2.70 2.77 5.58
CA VAL A 74 3.92 2.75 4.78
C VAL A 74 4.55 4.14 4.67
N GLY A 75 3.74 5.18 4.46
CA GLY A 75 4.23 6.57 4.44
C GLY A 75 4.83 6.99 5.78
N THR A 76 4.18 6.64 6.89
CA THR A 76 4.63 6.96 8.26
C THR A 76 5.94 6.24 8.59
N ALA A 77 6.00 4.93 8.31
CA ALA A 77 7.20 4.13 8.53
C ALA A 77 8.40 4.64 7.70
N GLY A 78 8.16 5.11 6.47
CA GLY A 78 9.21 5.73 5.66
C GLY A 78 9.77 7.02 6.29
N VAL A 79 8.90 7.90 6.78
CA VAL A 79 9.32 9.17 7.43
C VAL A 79 10.09 8.92 8.72
N GLU A 80 9.59 8.06 9.62
CA GLU A 80 10.25 7.73 10.89
C GLU A 80 11.62 7.09 10.69
N HIS A 81 11.78 6.36 9.59
CA HIS A 81 13.03 5.74 9.22
C HIS A 81 14.05 6.78 8.69
N ASP A 82 13.66 7.65 7.75
CA ASP A 82 14.53 8.72 7.21
C ASP A 82 15.03 9.67 8.31
N GLU A 83 14.18 9.98 9.28
CA GLU A 83 14.54 10.77 10.46
C GLU A 83 15.59 10.05 11.32
N ASN A 84 15.41 8.76 11.59
CA ASN A 84 16.36 7.95 12.34
C ASN A 84 17.74 7.89 11.67
N ASP A 85 17.79 7.69 10.35
CA ASP A 85 19.04 7.67 9.60
C ASP A 85 19.77 9.02 9.66
N THR A 86 19.02 10.11 9.54
CA THR A 86 19.57 11.47 9.61
C THR A 86 20.20 11.72 10.98
N VAL A 87 19.52 11.36 12.05
CA VAL A 87 20.02 11.53 13.43
C VAL A 87 21.25 10.65 13.69
N GLN A 88 21.22 9.40 13.26
CA GLN A 88 22.35 8.48 13.45
C GLN A 88 23.59 8.93 12.67
N SER A 89 23.43 9.36 11.42
CA SER A 89 24.52 9.89 10.60
C SER A 89 25.13 11.16 11.22
N ALA A 90 24.29 12.07 11.70
CA ALA A 90 24.75 13.28 12.39
C ALA A 90 25.52 12.96 13.68
N GLY A 91 25.01 12.02 14.49
CA GLY A 91 25.67 11.57 15.72
C GLY A 91 27.01 10.88 15.46
N PHE A 92 27.08 10.03 14.43
CA PHE A 92 28.33 9.39 14.03
C PHE A 92 29.38 10.42 13.58
N ASN A 93 28.98 11.40 12.76
CA ASN A 93 29.87 12.46 12.30
C ASN A 93 30.40 13.33 13.45
N GLN A 94 29.53 13.69 14.41
CA GLN A 94 29.96 14.41 15.62
C GLN A 94 30.93 13.59 16.46
N ALA A 95 30.61 12.31 16.70
CA ALA A 95 31.50 11.43 17.45
C ALA A 95 32.85 11.30 16.75
N SER A 96 32.87 11.05 15.44
CA SER A 96 34.11 10.92 14.66
C SER A 96 34.96 12.20 14.68
N ALA A 97 34.34 13.38 14.70
CA ALA A 97 35.06 14.64 14.81
C ALA A 97 35.64 14.89 16.21
N ALA A 98 35.08 14.28 17.26
CA ALA A 98 35.55 14.45 18.64
C ALA A 98 36.77 13.58 18.99
N ILE A 99 37.06 12.56 18.19
CA ILE A 99 38.19 11.61 18.36
C ILE A 99 39.30 11.80 17.30
N ALA A 100 39.15 12.76 16.39
CA ALA A 100 40.16 13.19 15.42
C ALA A 100 40.96 14.39 15.96
#